data_AF-A0A8K0Y0X7-F1
#
_entry.id   AF-A0A8K0Y0X7-F1
#
_cell.length_a   1.000
_cell.length_b   1.000
_cell.length_c   1.000
_cell.angle_alpha   90.00
_cell.angle_beta   90.00
_cell.angle_gamma   90.00
#
_symmetry.space_group_name_H-M   'P 1'
#
loop_
_entity.id
_entity.type
_entity.pdbx_description
1 polymer ?
#
loop_
_entity_poly.entity_id
_entity_poly.type
_entity_poly.pdbx_seq_one_letter_code
_entity_poly.pdbx_strand_id
1 'polypeptide(L)'
;MQAEITLCLEEERARADARLNEVYAEAMTALRAMDAALSPEDRGAEMALRAAQRNWIIFRDTACEAEGYLMRGGSGETMVVVGCQARLTEARIADLEILTETR
;
A
#
# COMPACT_ATOMS: atom_id res chain seq x y z
N MET A 1 -4.78 -27.42 4.55
CA MET A 1 -5.19 -27.51 3.11
C MET A 1 -4.84 -26.19 2.42
N GLN A 2 -4.60 -26.13 1.10
CA GLN A 2 -4.24 -24.86 0.43
C GLN A 2 -5.27 -23.74 0.69
N ALA A 3 -6.56 -24.07 0.77
CA ALA A 3 -7.62 -23.12 1.10
C ALA A 3 -7.45 -22.45 2.49
N GLU A 4 -6.93 -23.16 3.49
CA GLU A 4 -6.66 -22.60 4.83
C GLU A 4 -5.46 -21.65 4.80
N ILE A 5 -4.44 -21.95 3.98
CA ILE A 5 -3.27 -21.07 3.79
C ILE A 5 -3.69 -19.77 3.10
N THR A 6 -4.49 -19.85 2.05
CA THR A 6 -5.04 -18.67 1.37
C THR A 6 -5.87 -17.82 2.32
N LEU A 7 -6.66 -18.43 3.21
CA LEU A 7 -7.45 -17.69 4.20
C LEU A 7 -6.56 -16.89 5.17
N CYS A 8 -5.50 -17.49 5.70
CA CYS A 8 -4.55 -16.78 6.56
C CYS A 8 -3.90 -15.60 5.82
N LEU A 9 -3.51 -15.78 4.56
CA LEU A 9 -2.93 -14.71 3.74
C LEU A 9 -3.92 -13.57 3.48
N GLU A 10 -5.21 -13.87 3.30
CA GLU A 10 -6.25 -12.84 3.18
C GLU A 10 -6.43 -12.04 4.47
N GLU A 11 -6.36 -12.71 5.64
CA GLU A 11 -6.39 -12.02 6.93
C GLU A 11 -5.16 -11.13 7.13
N GLU A 12 -3.97 -11.60 6.76
CA GLU A 12 -2.74 -10.81 6.80
C GLU A 12 -2.84 -9.60 5.86
N ARG A 13 -3.29 -9.80 4.62
CA ARG A 13 -3.54 -8.71 3.67
C ARG A 13 -4.53 -7.70 4.24
N ALA A 14 -5.62 -8.15 4.85
CA ALA A 14 -6.62 -7.26 5.44
C ALA A 14 -6.07 -6.44 6.61
N ARG A 15 -5.23 -7.05 7.46
CA ARG A 15 -4.53 -6.34 8.56
C ARG A 15 -3.55 -5.30 8.01
N ALA A 16 -2.77 -5.67 6.99
CA ALA A 16 -1.84 -4.78 6.33
C ALA A 16 -2.59 -3.60 5.67
N ASP A 17 -3.70 -3.86 4.97
CA ASP A 17 -4.52 -2.81 4.34
C ASP A 17 -5.15 -1.87 5.39
N ALA A 18 -5.55 -2.38 6.56
CA ALA A 18 -6.02 -1.54 7.66
C ALA A 18 -4.91 -0.61 8.16
N ARG A 19 -3.72 -1.16 8.46
CA ARG A 19 -2.56 -0.37 8.89
C ARG A 19 -2.11 0.64 7.83
N LEU A 20 -2.15 0.27 6.56
CA LEU A 20 -1.82 1.17 5.45
C LEU A 20 -2.71 2.43 5.47
N ASN A 21 -4.01 2.26 5.71
CA ASN A 21 -4.94 3.39 5.76
C ASN A 21 -4.68 4.31 6.97
N GLU A 22 -4.31 3.73 8.12
CA GLU A 22 -3.92 4.48 9.32
C GLU A 22 -2.67 5.35 9.04
N VAL A 23 -1.58 4.72 8.59
CA VAL A 23 -0.31 5.42 8.31
C VAL A 23 -0.47 6.43 7.16
N TYR A 24 -1.28 6.11 6.14
CA TYR A 24 -1.59 7.07 5.08
C TYR A 24 -2.30 8.32 5.62
N ALA A 25 -3.25 8.17 6.56
CA ALA A 25 -3.93 9.30 7.16
C ALA A 25 -2.97 10.18 8.00
N GLU A 26 -2.03 9.56 8.70
CA GLU A 26 -0.97 10.25 9.44
C GLU A 26 -0.03 11.02 8.50
N ALA A 27 0.47 10.37 7.44
CA ALA A 27 1.33 11.00 6.44
C ALA A 27 0.62 12.17 5.75
N MET A 28 -0.66 12.02 5.39
CA MET A 28 -1.47 13.10 4.83
C MET A 28 -1.62 14.27 5.80
N THR A 29 -1.73 14.01 7.10
CA THR A 29 -1.79 15.06 8.12
C THR A 29 -0.46 15.80 8.23
N ALA A 30 0.66 15.08 8.24
CA ALA A 30 2.00 15.66 8.30
C ALA A 30 2.28 16.56 7.07
N LEU A 31 1.99 16.07 5.86
CA LEU A 31 2.24 16.83 4.63
C LEU A 31 1.31 18.04 4.49
N ARG A 32 0.07 17.96 4.98
CA ARG A 32 -0.84 19.13 5.07
C ARG A 32 -0.29 20.22 5.98
N ALA A 33 0.25 19.83 7.13
CA ALA A 33 0.87 20.77 8.06
C ALA A 33 2.10 21.44 7.45
N MET A 34 2.91 20.67 6.70
CA MET A 34 4.04 21.21 5.93
C MET A 34 3.57 22.20 4.85
N ASP A 35 2.61 21.82 4.01
CA ASP A 35 2.06 22.71 2.97
C ASP A 35 1.49 24.01 3.57
N ALA A 36 0.87 23.95 4.76
CA ALA A 36 0.34 25.13 5.45
C ALA A 36 1.43 26.11 5.93
N ALA A 37 2.65 25.63 6.18
CA ALA A 37 3.78 26.44 6.62
C ALA A 37 4.59 27.06 5.46
N LEU A 38 4.32 26.64 4.22
CA LEU A 38 5.05 27.07 3.02
C LEU A 38 4.33 28.19 2.25
N SER A 39 5.13 28.95 1.48
CA SER A 39 4.62 29.89 0.47
C SER A 39 3.82 29.12 -0.61
N PRO A 40 2.79 29.73 -1.23
CA PRO A 40 1.91 29.04 -2.18
C PRO A 40 2.62 28.29 -3.31
N GLU A 41 3.75 28.82 -3.80
CA GLU A 41 4.58 28.26 -4.86
C GLU A 41 5.34 26.98 -4.47
N ASP A 42 5.57 26.76 -3.17
CA ASP A 42 6.30 25.61 -2.64
C ASP A 42 5.37 24.51 -2.10
N ARG A 43 4.04 24.72 -2.17
CA ARG A 43 3.03 23.74 -1.74
C ARG A 43 2.83 22.65 -2.77
N GLY A 44 2.31 21.52 -2.30
CA GLY A 44 1.84 20.44 -3.16
C GLY A 44 2.16 19.05 -2.62
N ALA A 45 2.72 18.95 -1.42
CA ALA A 45 3.11 17.68 -0.83
C ALA A 45 1.91 16.76 -0.59
N GLU A 46 0.78 17.28 -0.09
CA GLU A 46 -0.45 16.49 0.05
C GLU A 46 -0.92 15.96 -1.31
N MET A 47 -0.94 16.83 -2.33
CA MET A 47 -1.39 16.47 -3.67
C MET A 47 -0.50 15.40 -4.30
N ALA A 48 0.81 15.53 -4.13
CA ALA A 48 1.79 14.56 -4.60
C ALA A 48 1.59 13.19 -3.92
N LEU A 49 1.42 13.15 -2.60
CA LEU A 49 1.20 11.90 -1.86
C LEU A 49 -0.12 11.22 -2.30
N ARG A 50 -1.19 11.98 -2.46
CA ARG A 50 -2.47 11.46 -2.95
C ARG A 50 -2.35 10.84 -4.34
N ALA A 51 -1.62 11.49 -5.25
CA ALA A 51 -1.37 10.96 -6.58
C ALA A 51 -0.50 9.70 -6.53
N ALA A 52 0.58 9.72 -5.74
CA ALA A 52 1.45 8.58 -5.53
C ALA A 52 0.69 7.36 -5.01
N GLN A 53 -0.19 7.54 -4.01
CA GLN A 53 -0.96 6.44 -3.44
C GLN A 53 -1.93 5.80 -4.46
N ARG A 54 -2.57 6.61 -5.31
CA ARG A 54 -3.45 6.11 -6.38
C ARG A 54 -2.66 5.30 -7.41
N ASN A 55 -1.51 5.81 -7.83
CA ASN A 55 -0.64 5.11 -8.79
C ASN A 55 -0.07 3.82 -8.19
N TRP A 56 0.26 3.84 -6.89
CA TRP A 56 0.74 2.67 -6.18
C TRP A 56 -0.29 1.54 -6.13
N ILE A 57 -1.59 1.84 -5.94
CA ILE A 57 -2.64 0.82 -5.99
C ILE A 57 -2.67 0.12 -7.35
N ILE A 58 -2.61 0.89 -8.44
CA ILE A 58 -2.57 0.34 -9.81
C ILE A 58 -1.33 -0.52 -10.01
N PHE A 59 -0.16 -0.04 -9.55
CA PHE A 59 1.08 -0.80 -9.59
C PHE A 59 0.97 -2.11 -8.82
N ARG A 60 0.50 -2.08 -7.57
CA ARG A 60 0.34 -3.27 -6.72
C ARG A 60 -0.54 -4.30 -7.42
N ASP A 61 -1.72 -3.88 -7.88
CA ASP A 61 -2.69 -4.82 -8.43
C ASP A 61 -2.19 -5.44 -9.74
N THR A 62 -1.59 -4.64 -10.62
CA THR A 62 -1.04 -5.14 -11.91
C THR A 62 0.24 -5.97 -11.73
N ALA A 63 1.10 -5.63 -10.77
CA ALA A 63 2.27 -6.42 -10.43
C ALA A 63 1.88 -7.78 -9.84
N CYS A 64 0.91 -7.80 -8.91
CA CYS A 64 0.46 -9.04 -8.29
C CYS A 64 -0.33 -9.92 -9.26
N GLU A 65 -1.09 -9.35 -10.19
CA GLU A 65 -1.67 -10.12 -11.29
C GLU A 65 -0.57 -10.82 -12.10
N ALA A 66 0.49 -10.09 -12.46
CA ALA A 66 1.63 -10.64 -13.20
C ALA A 66 2.32 -11.79 -12.43
N GLU A 67 2.54 -11.66 -11.12
CA GLU A 67 3.07 -12.73 -10.27
C GLU A 67 2.14 -13.96 -10.27
N GLY A 68 0.82 -13.75 -10.24
CA GLY A 68 -0.19 -14.81 -10.29
C GLY A 68 -0.11 -15.72 -11.52
N TYR A 69 0.37 -15.21 -12.67
CA TYR A 69 0.52 -16.01 -13.89
C TYR A 69 1.48 -17.20 -13.73
N LEU A 70 2.38 -17.17 -12.74
CA LEU A 70 3.27 -18.31 -12.42
C LEU A 70 2.49 -19.56 -11.99
N MET A 71 1.25 -19.40 -11.51
CA MET A 71 0.38 -20.47 -11.02
C MET A 71 -1.01 -20.45 -11.67
N ARG A 72 -1.12 -19.85 -12.86
CA ARG A 72 -2.38 -19.57 -13.57
C ARG A 72 -3.32 -20.77 -13.65
N GLY A 73 -4.61 -20.53 -13.38
CA GLY A 73 -5.69 -21.50 -13.62
C GLY A 73 -5.96 -22.48 -12.49
N GLY A 74 -5.35 -22.29 -11.32
CA GLY A 74 -5.61 -23.09 -10.11
C GLY A 74 -5.60 -22.27 -8.83
N SER A 75 -5.88 -22.91 -7.68
CA SER A 75 -5.90 -22.25 -6.36
C SER A 75 -4.57 -21.62 -5.94
N GLY A 76 -3.46 -22.06 -6.55
CA GLY A 76 -2.14 -21.45 -6.35
C GLY A 76 -2.03 -20.03 -6.88
N GLU A 77 -2.78 -19.66 -7.92
CA GLU A 77 -2.80 -18.29 -8.47
C GLU A 77 -3.28 -17.29 -7.42
N THR A 78 -4.45 -17.54 -6.82
CA THR A 78 -5.01 -16.67 -5.77
C THR A 78 -4.06 -16.55 -4.58
N MET A 79 -3.46 -17.66 -4.16
CA MET A 79 -2.49 -17.66 -3.05
C MET A 79 -1.28 -16.74 -3.34
N VAL A 80 -0.75 -16.79 -4.56
CA VAL A 80 0.35 -15.92 -4.99
C VAL A 80 -0.08 -14.46 -5.05
N VAL A 81 -1.23 -14.16 -5.66
CA VAL A 81 -1.74 -12.78 -5.77
C VAL A 81 -1.94 -12.14 -4.39
N VAL A 82 -2.60 -12.85 -3.47
CA VAL A 82 -2.88 -12.33 -2.11
C VAL A 82 -1.60 -12.14 -1.32
N GLY A 83 -0.68 -13.11 -1.38
CA GLY A 83 0.63 -12.98 -0.73
C GLY A 83 1.46 -11.82 -1.28
N CYS A 84 1.42 -11.58 -2.60
CA CYS A 84 2.05 -10.41 -3.21
C CYS A 84 1.44 -9.11 -2.70
N GLN A 85 0.11 -9.02 -2.63
CA GLN A 85 -0.58 -7.82 -2.15
C GLN A 85 -0.19 -7.50 -0.70
N ALA A 86 -0.18 -8.50 0.19
CA ALA A 86 0.25 -8.32 1.57
C ALA A 86 1.70 -7.80 1.65
N ARG A 87 2.63 -8.44 0.94
CA ARG A 87 4.06 -8.03 0.91
C ARG A 87 4.24 -6.59 0.41
N LEU A 88 3.58 -6.21 -0.68
CA LEU A 88 3.69 -4.86 -1.23
C LEU A 88 3.03 -3.81 -0.32
N THR A 89 1.92 -4.16 0.35
CA THR A 89 1.27 -3.28 1.33
C THR A 89 2.19 -3.01 2.54
N GLU A 90 2.85 -4.03 3.08
CA GLU A 90 3.83 -3.86 4.17
C GLU A 90 5.01 -2.97 3.76
N ALA A 91 5.55 -3.15 2.55
CA ALA A 91 6.59 -2.27 2.03
C ALA A 91 6.11 -0.81 1.91
N ARG A 92 4.87 -0.61 1.47
CA ARG A 92 4.29 0.73 1.35
C ARG A 92 4.03 1.39 2.69
N ILE A 93 3.68 0.63 3.72
CA ILE A 93 3.59 1.13 5.09
C ILE A 93 4.93 1.74 5.50
N ALA A 94 6.03 1.02 5.33
CA ALA A 94 7.37 1.51 5.66
C ALA A 94 7.74 2.78 4.86
N ASP A 95 7.39 2.84 3.57
CA ASP A 95 7.58 4.05 2.76
C ASP A 95 6.81 5.28 3.30
N LEU A 96 5.60 5.06 3.83
CA LEU A 96 4.77 6.12 4.38
C LEU A 96 5.22 6.57 5.78
N GLU A 97 5.77 5.66 6.59
CA GLU A 97 6.31 5.96 7.92
C GLU A 97 7.46 6.97 7.86
N ILE A 98 8.27 6.95 6.78
CA ILE A 98 9.30 7.99 6.53
C ILE A 98 8.70 9.41 6.53
N LEU A 99 7.45 9.55 6.06
CA LEU A 99 6.75 10.84 5.98
C LEU A 99 6.13 11.27 7.31
N THR A 100 6.03 10.37 8.30
CA THR A 100 5.48 10.65 9.63
C THR A 100 6.56 10.84 10.68
N GLU A 101 7.76 10.28 10.47
CA GLU A 101 8.90 10.33 11.39
C GLU A 101 9.67 11.67 11.42
N THR A 102 9.39 12.62 10.52
CA THR A 102 10.16 13.88 10.42
C THR A 102 9.75 14.92 11.48
N ARG A 103 9.91 14.57 12.76
CA ARG A 103 9.77 15.47 13.92
C ARG A 103 11.10 15.92 14.50
#